data_AF-T1HPU9-F1
#
_entry.id   AF-T1HPU9-F1
#
_cell.length_a   1.000
_cell.length_b   1.000
_cell.length_c   1.000
_cell.angle_alpha   90.00
_cell.angle_beta   90.00
_cell.angle_gamma   90.00
#
_symmetry.space_group_name_H-M   'P 1'
#
loop_
_entity.id
_entity.type
_entity.pdbx_description
1 polymer ?
#
loop_
_entity_poly.entity_id
_entity_poly.type
_entity_poly.pdbx_seq_one_letter_code
_entity_poly.pdbx_strand_id
1 'polypeptide(L)'
;MAMKQIQLIQQPVRETSISWSSLFPHDTTTITGSEMFIKQLTALMFSCITHIRGIFPEYAFEDKTLDDRKVKLLKGHYECKNAYLMTRWLKSAFKALDSQYMQTLILELLTLDDQPLEYYAVDYTYANNEPSCSFRANNRKEK
;
A
#
# COMPACT_ATOMS: atom_id res chain seq x y z
N MET A 1 -11.95 44.50 -12.52
CA MET A 1 -12.28 43.51 -11.47
C MET A 1 -12.50 42.11 -12.06
N ALA A 2 -11.52 41.54 -12.78
CA ALA A 2 -11.65 40.18 -13.34
C ALA A 2 -10.36 39.34 -13.26
N MET A 3 -9.26 39.90 -12.74
CA MET A 3 -7.96 39.19 -12.66
C MET A 3 -7.59 38.69 -11.26
N LYS A 4 -8.43 38.94 -10.24
CA LYS A 4 -8.21 38.45 -8.88
C LYS A 4 -8.89 37.12 -8.55
N GLN A 5 -9.76 36.59 -9.43
CA GLN A 5 -10.54 35.38 -9.16
C GLN A 5 -9.82 34.07 -9.57
N ILE A 6 -8.76 34.13 -10.39
CA ILE A 6 -8.11 32.93 -10.97
C ILE A 6 -6.96 32.39 -10.07
N GLN A 7 -6.55 33.11 -9.02
CA GLN A 7 -5.46 32.67 -8.13
C GLN A 7 -5.85 31.62 -7.08
N LEU A 8 -7.08 31.09 -7.08
CA LEU A 8 -7.52 30.12 -6.07
C LEU A 8 -7.33 28.63 -6.43
N ILE A 9 -6.77 28.29 -7.60
CA ILE A 9 -6.63 26.89 -8.06
C ILE A 9 -5.16 26.41 -8.12
N GLN A 10 -4.26 27.04 -7.38
CA GLN A 10 -2.93 26.48 -7.14
C GLN A 10 -2.58 26.62 -5.67
N GLN A 11 -3.32 25.92 -4.81
CA GLN A 11 -2.67 25.47 -3.58
C GLN A 11 -1.60 24.47 -4.02
N PRO A 12 -0.31 24.69 -3.72
CA PRO A 12 0.67 23.64 -3.94
C PRO A 12 0.22 22.44 -3.11
N VAL A 13 -0.11 21.35 -3.78
CA VAL A 13 -0.18 20.04 -3.14
C VAL A 13 1.13 19.93 -2.37
N ARG A 14 1.04 19.80 -1.03
CA ARG A 14 2.22 19.70 -0.17
C ARG A 14 2.90 18.37 -0.47
N GLU A 15 3.67 18.32 -1.55
CA GLU A 15 4.52 17.17 -1.89
C GLU A 15 5.61 17.10 -0.82
N THR A 16 5.46 16.14 0.08
CA THR A 16 6.47 15.87 1.09
C THR A 16 7.48 14.89 0.49
N SER A 17 8.67 15.40 0.21
CA SER A 17 9.81 14.57 -0.19
C SER A 17 10.21 13.68 0.98
N ILE A 18 10.29 12.38 0.73
CA ILE A 18 10.67 11.35 1.69
C ILE A 18 11.76 10.47 1.06
N SER A 19 12.71 10.03 1.87
CA SER A 19 13.77 9.12 1.40
C SER A 19 13.36 7.66 1.61
N TRP A 20 13.96 6.71 0.88
CA TRP A 20 13.78 5.27 1.16
C TRP A 20 14.06 4.92 2.62
N SER A 21 15.06 5.54 3.22
CA SER A 21 15.39 5.38 4.64
C SER A 21 14.29 5.81 5.61
N SER A 22 13.35 6.65 5.18
CA SER A 22 12.22 7.06 6.01
C SER A 22 11.03 6.11 5.92
N LEU A 23 10.91 5.36 4.81
CA LEU A 23 9.84 4.39 4.59
C LEU A 23 10.23 2.96 4.96
N PHE A 24 11.52 2.64 4.93
CA PHE A 24 12.06 1.30 5.09
C PHE A 24 13.18 1.27 6.12
N PRO A 25 13.38 0.15 6.85
CA PRO A 25 14.48 0.02 7.79
C PRO A 25 15.83 0.10 7.07
N HIS A 26 16.82 0.66 7.77
CA HIS A 26 18.19 0.78 7.28
C HIS A 26 18.94 -0.55 7.19
N ASP A 27 18.56 -1.51 8.03
CA ASP A 27 19.18 -2.82 8.10
C ASP A 27 18.11 -3.91 7.92
N THR A 28 18.25 -4.68 6.84
CA THR A 28 17.40 -5.83 6.52
C THR A 28 18.11 -7.17 6.70
N THR A 29 19.31 -7.17 7.30
CA THR A 29 20.08 -8.41 7.58
C THR A 29 19.54 -9.15 8.80
N THR A 30 18.81 -8.46 9.68
CA THR A 30 18.13 -9.04 10.84
C THR A 30 16.72 -9.51 10.47
N ILE A 31 16.21 -10.50 11.20
CA ILE A 31 14.82 -11.00 11.03
C ILE A 31 13.82 -9.87 11.24
N THR A 32 13.95 -9.08 12.31
CA THR A 32 13.05 -7.95 12.59
C THR A 32 13.13 -6.87 11.50
N GLY A 33 14.33 -6.61 10.97
CA GLY A 33 14.54 -5.67 9.88
C GLY A 33 13.86 -6.12 8.58
N SER A 34 14.05 -7.38 8.19
CA SER A 34 13.40 -7.94 6.99
C SER A 34 11.87 -8.01 7.15
N GLU A 35 11.36 -8.37 8.33
CA GLU A 35 9.91 -8.35 8.63
C GLU A 35 9.31 -6.94 8.51
N MET A 36 9.98 -5.94 9.09
CA MET A 36 9.52 -4.55 9.00
C MET A 36 9.52 -4.05 7.55
N PHE A 37 10.57 -4.38 6.80
CA PHE A 37 10.68 -4.07 5.38
C PHE A 37 9.51 -4.64 4.57
N ILE A 38 9.20 -5.93 4.75
CA ILE A 38 8.10 -6.58 4.01
C ILE A 38 6.73 -5.97 4.36
N LYS A 39 6.49 -5.61 5.62
CA LYS A 39 5.24 -4.94 6.03
C LYS A 39 5.09 -3.59 5.33
N GLN A 40 6.15 -2.78 5.32
CA GLN A 40 6.13 -1.47 4.68
C GLN A 40 6.01 -1.59 3.16
N LEU A 41 6.69 -2.58 2.55
CA LEU A 41 6.60 -2.86 1.12
C LEU A 41 5.18 -3.31 0.73
N THR A 42 4.55 -4.16 1.55
CA THR A 42 3.17 -4.61 1.35
C THR A 42 2.19 -3.45 1.44
N ALA A 43 2.35 -2.56 2.44
CA ALA A 43 1.50 -1.37 2.56
C ALA A 43 1.67 -0.41 1.39
N LEU A 44 2.91 -0.18 0.92
CA LEU A 44 3.20 0.62 -0.27
C LEU A 44 2.55 0.00 -1.51
N MET A 45 2.75 -1.30 -1.72
CA MET A 45 2.19 -2.03 -2.86
C MET A 45 0.66 -1.95 -2.89
N PHE A 46 -0.02 -2.20 -1.77
CA PHE A 46 -1.48 -2.11 -1.72
C PHE A 46 -1.96 -0.67 -1.93
N SER A 47 -1.22 0.33 -1.46
CA SER A 47 -1.51 1.74 -1.74
C SER A 47 -1.43 2.04 -3.25
N CYS A 48 -0.36 1.59 -3.91
CA CYS A 48 -0.18 1.76 -5.35
C CYS A 48 -1.27 1.03 -6.15
N ILE A 49 -1.58 -0.23 -5.82
CA ILE A 49 -2.60 -1.01 -6.52
C ILE A 49 -3.97 -0.32 -6.37
N THR A 50 -4.36 0.00 -5.14
CA THR A 50 -5.68 0.61 -4.89
C THR A 50 -5.82 2.01 -5.50
N HIS A 51 -4.72 2.75 -5.67
CA HIS A 51 -4.69 4.02 -6.40
C HIS A 51 -4.84 3.81 -7.90
N ILE A 52 -3.99 2.98 -8.52
CA ILE A 52 -3.99 2.73 -9.97
C ILE A 52 -5.33 2.14 -10.43
N ARG A 53 -5.95 1.31 -9.59
CA ARG A 53 -7.27 0.71 -9.87
C ARG A 53 -8.45 1.60 -9.51
N GLY A 54 -8.22 2.78 -8.96
CA GLY A 54 -9.28 3.72 -8.59
C GLY A 54 -10.24 3.18 -7.52
N ILE A 55 -9.76 2.28 -6.65
CA ILE A 55 -10.58 1.66 -5.60
C ILE A 55 -11.04 2.69 -4.56
N PHE A 56 -10.17 3.65 -4.27
CA PHE A 56 -10.46 4.74 -3.36
C PHE A 56 -10.34 6.10 -4.08
N PRO A 57 -11.06 7.12 -3.61
CA PRO A 57 -10.96 8.46 -4.18
C PRO A 57 -9.59 9.08 -3.90
N GLU A 58 -9.20 10.06 -4.73
CA GLU A 58 -7.87 10.68 -4.68
C GLU A 58 -7.50 11.26 -3.31
N TYR A 59 -8.46 11.85 -2.60
CA TYR A 59 -8.22 12.43 -1.28
C TYR A 59 -7.87 11.38 -0.22
N ALA A 60 -8.16 10.09 -0.45
CA ALA A 60 -7.76 8.98 0.41
C ALA A 60 -6.26 8.66 0.34
N PHE A 61 -5.53 9.25 -0.60
CA PHE A 61 -4.10 9.08 -0.77
C PHE A 61 -3.34 10.36 -0.41
N GLU A 62 -2.11 10.18 0.03
CA GLU A 62 -1.12 11.24 0.21
C GLU A 62 -0.05 11.12 -0.89
N ASP A 63 0.24 12.25 -1.53
CA ASP A 63 1.36 12.37 -2.46
C ASP A 63 2.68 12.46 -1.72
N LYS A 64 3.57 11.54 -2.04
CA LYS A 64 4.95 11.53 -1.57
C LYS A 64 5.90 11.43 -2.75
N THR A 65 7.06 12.05 -2.62
CA THR A 65 8.16 11.86 -3.55
C THR A 65 9.20 10.98 -2.86
N LEU A 66 9.36 9.75 -3.35
CA LEU A 66 10.32 8.76 -2.86
C LEU A 66 11.51 8.69 -3.83
N ASP A 67 12.65 9.26 -3.45
CA ASP A 67 13.86 9.38 -4.28
C ASP A 67 13.51 9.72 -5.76
N ASP A 68 12.90 10.89 -5.95
CA ASP A 68 12.47 11.45 -7.24
C ASP A 68 11.33 10.71 -7.96
N ARG A 69 10.74 9.68 -7.34
CA ARG A 69 9.54 9.00 -7.86
C ARG A 69 8.30 9.39 -7.06
N LYS A 70 7.26 9.84 -7.76
CA LYS A 70 5.96 10.11 -7.12
C LYS A 70 5.28 8.79 -6.76
N VAL A 71 4.88 8.65 -5.50
CA VAL A 71 4.13 7.52 -4.97
C VAL A 71 2.90 8.00 -4.22
N LYS A 72 1.84 7.21 -4.27
CA LYS A 72 0.58 7.44 -3.57
C LYS A 72 0.50 6.52 -2.37
N LEU A 73 0.49 7.07 -1.17
CA LEU A 73 0.35 6.30 0.06
C LEU A 73 -1.08 6.40 0.58
N LEU A 74 -1.67 5.27 0.95
CA LEU A 74 -3.02 5.25 1.50
C LEU A 74 -3.02 5.94 2.87
N LYS A 75 -3.87 6.95 3.04
CA LYS A 75 -4.00 7.67 4.31
C LYS A 75 -4.72 6.81 5.33
N GLY A 76 -4.16 6.76 6.54
CA GLY A 76 -4.79 6.09 7.69
C GLY A 76 -5.87 6.93 8.40
N HIS A 77 -6.52 7.87 7.72
CA HIS A 77 -7.49 8.80 8.30
C HIS A 77 -8.93 8.44 7.94
N TYR A 78 -9.88 8.82 8.81
CA TYR A 78 -11.30 8.43 8.69
C TYR A 78 -12.07 9.18 7.59
N GLU A 79 -11.46 10.17 6.92
CA GLU A 79 -12.08 10.94 5.82
C GLU A 79 -12.60 10.03 4.70
N CYS A 80 -11.89 8.93 4.42
CA CYS A 80 -12.40 7.82 3.61
C CYS A 80 -12.51 6.58 4.49
N LYS A 81 -13.72 6.21 4.92
CA LYS A 81 -13.95 5.08 5.83
C LYS A 81 -13.42 3.75 5.26
N ASN A 82 -13.57 3.52 3.96
CA ASN A 82 -13.14 2.28 3.31
C ASN A 82 -11.60 2.18 3.24
N ALA A 83 -10.92 3.28 2.89
CA ALA A 83 -9.46 3.35 2.95
C ALA A 83 -8.95 3.17 4.39
N TYR A 84 -9.61 3.81 5.36
CA TYR A 84 -9.30 3.64 6.77
C TYR A 84 -9.41 2.18 7.22
N LEU A 85 -10.50 1.49 6.85
CA LEU A 85 -10.68 0.06 7.14
C LEU A 85 -9.58 -0.78 6.50
N MET A 86 -9.18 -0.50 5.26
CA MET A 86 -8.06 -1.18 4.61
C MET A 86 -6.76 -1.03 5.43
N THR A 87 -6.43 0.18 5.92
CA THR A 87 -5.24 0.37 6.77
C THR A 87 -5.34 -0.39 8.09
N ARG A 88 -6.55 -0.56 8.64
CA ARG A 88 -6.79 -1.34 9.85
C ARG A 88 -6.60 -2.83 9.59
N TRP A 89 -7.10 -3.35 8.47
CA TRP A 89 -6.90 -4.74 8.06
C TRP A 89 -5.42 -5.05 7.85
N LEU A 90 -4.68 -4.18 7.16
CA LEU A 90 -3.23 -4.30 7.02
C LEU A 90 -2.51 -4.33 8.37
N LYS A 91 -2.85 -3.42 9.29
CA LYS A 91 -2.28 -3.42 10.65
C LYS A 91 -2.55 -4.73 11.41
N SER A 92 -3.77 -5.26 11.30
CA SER A 92 -4.11 -6.55 11.92
C SER A 92 -3.38 -7.72 11.27
N ALA A 93 -3.27 -7.72 9.94
CA ALA A 93 -2.51 -8.71 9.18
C ALA A 93 -1.03 -8.71 9.58
N PHE A 94 -0.43 -7.53 9.76
CA PHE A 94 0.96 -7.40 10.21
C PHE A 94 1.20 -7.93 11.62
N LYS A 95 0.22 -7.84 12.52
CA LYS A 95 0.30 -8.51 13.84
C LYS A 95 0.25 -10.04 13.71
N ALA A 96 -0.50 -10.57 12.76
CA ALA A 96 -0.51 -12.01 12.48
C ALA A 96 0.80 -12.47 11.84
N LEU A 97 1.44 -11.63 11.02
CA LEU A 97 2.79 -11.83 10.50
C LEU A 97 3.83 -11.82 11.64
N ASP A 98 3.75 -10.88 12.58
CA ASP A 98 4.61 -10.84 13.78
C ASP A 98 4.55 -12.13 14.61
N SER A 99 3.38 -12.76 14.62
CA SER A 99 3.15 -14.02 15.34
C SER A 99 3.41 -15.26 14.48
N GLN A 100 3.91 -15.10 13.26
CA GLN A 100 4.17 -16.18 12.29
C GLN A 100 2.94 -17.06 11.97
N TYR A 101 1.73 -16.49 12.07
CA TYR A 101 0.48 -17.21 11.83
C TYR A 101 -0.10 -16.99 10.43
N MET A 102 0.36 -15.97 9.72
CA MET A 102 -0.17 -15.63 8.39
C MET A 102 0.71 -16.24 7.30
N GLN A 103 0.15 -17.15 6.50
CA GLN A 103 0.85 -17.78 5.36
C GLN A 103 0.70 -16.97 4.07
N THR A 104 -0.47 -16.38 3.83
CA THR A 104 -0.69 -15.55 2.64
C THR A 104 -1.60 -14.38 3.00
N LEU A 105 -1.27 -13.19 2.49
CA LEU A 105 -2.15 -12.03 2.47
C LEU A 105 -2.55 -11.74 1.02
N ILE A 106 -3.85 -11.69 0.73
CA ILE A 106 -4.37 -11.48 -0.63
C ILE A 106 -5.21 -10.21 -0.67
N LEU A 107 -4.90 -9.33 -1.62
CA LEU A 107 -5.80 -8.27 -2.10
C LEU A 107 -6.45 -8.77 -3.38
N GLU A 108 -7.72 -9.13 -3.30
CA GLU A 108 -8.52 -9.60 -4.43
C GLU A 108 -9.52 -8.53 -4.85
N LEU A 109 -9.63 -8.30 -6.16
CA LEU A 109 -10.66 -7.44 -6.74
C LEU A 109 -11.71 -8.32 -7.41
N LEU A 110 -12.96 -8.05 -7.08
CA LEU A 110 -14.11 -8.81 -7.55
C LEU A 110 -14.92 -7.98 -8.55
N THR A 111 -15.63 -8.66 -9.44
CA THR A 111 -16.71 -8.07 -10.22
C THR A 111 -17.93 -7.81 -9.33
N LEU A 112 -18.95 -7.15 -9.88
CA LEU A 112 -20.23 -6.95 -9.18
C LEU A 112 -20.97 -8.26 -8.86
N ASP A 113 -20.63 -9.35 -9.57
CA ASP A 113 -21.18 -10.70 -9.37
C ASP A 113 -20.25 -11.58 -8.50
N ASP A 114 -19.39 -10.94 -7.70
CA ASP A 114 -18.40 -11.58 -6.80
C ASP A 114 -17.44 -12.55 -7.50
N GLN A 115 -17.19 -12.37 -8.80
CA GLN A 115 -16.19 -13.17 -9.53
C GLN A 115 -14.81 -12.54 -9.43
N PRO A 116 -13.74 -13.33 -9.22
CA PRO A 116 -12.39 -12.80 -9.14
C PRO A 116 -11.94 -12.23 -10.48
N LEU A 117 -11.73 -10.91 -10.51
CA LEU A 117 -11.17 -10.19 -11.64
C LEU A 117 -9.64 -10.31 -11.61
N GLU A 118 -9.06 -10.02 -10.46
CA GLU A 118 -7.62 -10.09 -10.22
C GLU A 118 -7.28 -10.23 -8.75
N TYR A 119 -6.07 -10.70 -8.49
CA TYR A 119 -5.55 -10.75 -7.13
C TYR A 119 -4.06 -10.43 -7.08
N TYR A 120 -3.65 -9.95 -5.92
CA TYR A 120 -2.27 -9.70 -5.53
C TYR A 120 -2.02 -10.35 -4.18
N ALA A 121 -1.15 -11.34 -4.15
CA ALA A 121 -0.86 -12.16 -2.98
C ALA A 121 0.59 -11.98 -2.53
N VAL A 122 0.77 -11.86 -1.22
CA VAL A 122 2.05 -11.92 -0.54
C VAL A 122 2.08 -13.21 0.27
N ASP A 123 2.93 -14.15 -0.10
CA ASP A 123 3.13 -15.40 0.64
C ASP A 123 4.31 -15.28 1.59
N TYR A 124 4.15 -15.82 2.78
CA TYR A 124 5.11 -15.81 3.87
C TYR A 124 5.45 -17.25 4.25
N THR A 125 6.75 -17.55 4.34
CA THR A 125 7.27 -18.84 4.79
C THR A 125 8.17 -18.61 5.98
N TYR A 126 8.06 -19.45 7.02
CA TYR A 126 8.79 -19.31 8.28
C TYR A 126 9.70 -20.52 8.58
N ALA A 127 10.04 -21.31 7.55
CA ALA A 127 10.73 -22.58 7.73
C ALA A 127 12.15 -22.39 8.30
N ASN A 128 12.53 -23.20 9.29
CA ASN A 128 13.91 -23.38 9.76
C ASN A 128 14.70 -22.09 10.05
N ASN A 129 14.06 -21.06 10.60
CA ASN A 129 14.67 -19.73 10.82
C ASN A 129 15.13 -19.00 9.54
N GLU A 130 14.65 -19.43 8.38
CA GLU A 130 14.81 -18.76 7.09
C GLU A 130 13.45 -18.18 6.65
N PRO A 131 13.03 -17.03 7.23
CA PRO A 131 11.83 -16.37 6.78
C PRO A 131 12.02 -15.90 5.34
N SER A 132 11.06 -16.23 4.48
CA SER A 132 11.05 -15.79 3.08
C SER A 132 9.66 -15.29 2.68
N CYS A 133 9.65 -14.46 1.65
CA CYS A 133 8.44 -13.83 1.13
C CYS A 133 8.43 -13.90 -0.39
N SER A 134 7.28 -14.23 -0.98
CA SER A 134 7.08 -14.18 -2.43
C SER A 134 5.83 -13.39 -2.79
N PHE A 135 5.86 -12.77 -3.97
CA PHE A 135 4.72 -12.01 -4.50
C PHE A 135 4.14 -12.71 -5.72
N ARG A 136 2.81 -12.83 -5.77
CA ARG A 136 2.06 -13.37 -6.90
C ARG A 136 0.99 -12.37 -7.32
N ALA A 137 0.84 -12.16 -8.61
CA ALA A 137 -0.25 -11.39 -9.18
C ALA A 137 -0.89 -12.18 -10.32
N ASN A 138 -2.21 -12.11 -10.44
CA ASN A 138 -2.92 -12.68 -11.57
C ASN A 138 -3.81 -11.62 -12.22
N ASN A 139 -3.56 -11.38 -13.49
CA ASN A 139 -4.42 -10.58 -14.35
C ASN A 139 -5.11 -11.54 -15.31
N ARG A 140 -6.39 -11.86 -15.07
CA ARG A 140 -7.19 -12.49 -16.13
C ARG A 140 -7.29 -11.47 -17.26
N LYS A 141 -6.66 -11.75 -18.40
CA LYS A 141 -6.94 -11.01 -19.63
C LYS A 141 -8.41 -11.28 -19.95
N GLU A 142 -9.25 -10.25 -19.86
CA GLU A 142 -10.59 -10.29 -20.47
C GLU A 142 -10.41 -10.69 -21.93
N LYS A 143 -11.18 -11.69 -22.35
CA LYS A 143 -11.06 -12.36 -23.64
C LYS A 143 -11.93 -11.65 -24.67
#